data_AF-A0A497NA83-F1
#
_entry.id   AF-A0A497NA83-F1
#
_cell.length_a   1.000
_cell.length_b   1.000
_cell.length_c   1.000
_cell.angle_alpha   90.00
_cell.angle_beta   90.00
_cell.angle_gamma   90.00
#
_symmetry.space_group_name_H-M   'P 1'
#
loop_
_entity.id
_entity.type
_entity.pdbx_description
1 polymer ?
#
loop_
_entity_poly.entity_id
_entity_poly.type
_entity_poly.pdbx_seq_one_letter_code
_entity_poly.pdbx_strand_id
1 'polypeptide(L)' 'EYGNVSDPSSRRTEHVKIIRVLRNPVSIDYNRRNIITKSAIIETSLGDAIVTSRTGQDGVINAVLLGETA' A
#
# COMPACT_ATOMS: atom_id res chain seq x y z
N GLU A 1 -5.10 7.54 -6.64
CA GLU A 1 -5.97 6.48 -6.10
C GLU A 1 -6.14 6.63 -4.60
N TYR A 2 -7.21 6.07 -4.04
CA TYR A 2 -7.41 5.96 -2.60
C TYR A 2 -7.35 4.49 -2.20
N GLY A 3 -6.90 4.23 -0.97
CA GLY A 3 -6.84 2.90 -0.39
C GLY A 3 -7.10 2.95 1.10
N ASN A 4 -7.53 1.81 1.63
CA ASN A 4 -7.66 1.59 3.06
C ASN A 4 -6.29 1.24 3.62
N VAL A 5 -5.76 2.09 4.50
CA VAL A 5 -4.54 1.80 5.25
C VAL A 5 -4.93 1.47 6.68
N SER A 6 -4.64 0.24 7.10
CA SER A 6 -4.80 -0.20 8.48
C SER A 6 -3.52 0.08 9.26
N ASP A 7 -3.64 0.84 10.33
CA ASP A 7 -2.57 1.07 11.28
C ASP A 7 -2.60 -0.04 12.37
N PRO A 8 -1.57 -0.89 12.46
CA PRO A 8 -1.58 -2.02 13.39
C PRO A 8 -1.46 -1.58 14.86
N SER A 9 -0.89 -0.41 15.13
CA SER A 9 -0.67 0.13 16.47
C SER A 9 -1.97 0.64 17.11
N SER A 10 -2.77 1.37 16.34
CA SER A 10 -4.05 1.96 16.74
C SER A 10 -5.25 1.07 16.42
N ARG A 11 -5.06 -0.01 15.63
CA ARG A 11 -6.10 -0.90 15.09
C ARG A 11 -7.18 -0.15 14.32
N ARG A 12 -6.86 1.01 13.74
CA ARG A 12 -7.76 1.80 12.91
C ARG A 12 -7.43 1.63 11.45
N THR A 13 -8.47 1.71 10.62
CA THR A 13 -8.31 1.71 9.16
C THR A 13 -8.81 3.04 8.65
N GLU A 14 -7.96 3.74 7.92
CA GLU A 14 -8.27 5.05 7.37
C GLU A 14 -8.21 5.00 5.86
N HIS A 15 -9.14 5.69 5.22
CA HIS A 15 -9.17 5.80 3.77
C HIS A 15 -8.29 6.96 3.35
N VAL A 16 -7.15 6.64 2.75
CA VAL A 16 -6.08 7.61 2.50
C VAL A 16 -5.68 7.63 1.04
N LYS A 17 -5.07 8.75 0.64
CA LYS A 17 -4.58 8.92 -0.71
C LYS A 17 -3.26 8.16 -0.89
N ILE A 18 -3.18 7.37 -1.96
CA ILE A 18 -1.95 6.71 -2.40
C ILE A 18 -1.20 7.70 -3.29
N ILE A 19 0.06 7.96 -2.95
CA ILE A 19 0.92 8.93 -3.66
C ILE A 19 1.65 8.22 -4.80
N ARG A 20 2.37 7.14 -4.51
CA ARG A 20 3.11 6.34 -5.50
C ARG A 20 3.50 4.95 -4.96
N VAL A 21 3.96 4.08 -5.85
CA VAL A 21 4.55 2.78 -5.48
C VAL A 21 6.06 2.96 -5.29
N LEU A 22 6.57 2.62 -4.11
CA LEU A 22 8.00 2.69 -3.80
C LEU A 22 8.72 1.43 -4.28
N ARG A 23 8.17 0.26 -3.93
CA ARG A 23 8.83 -1.01 -4.20
C ARG A 23 7.84 -2.14 -4.37
N ASN A 24 7.94 -2.84 -5.48
CA ASN A 24 7.19 -4.05 -5.76
C ASN A 24 8.13 -5.26 -5.70
N PRO A 25 7.87 -6.25 -4.84
CA PRO A 25 8.67 -7.47 -4.77
C PRO A 25 8.51 -8.38 -6.01
N VAL A 26 7.44 -8.20 -6.80
CA VAL A 26 7.15 -9.04 -7.97
C VAL A 26 8.07 -8.71 -9.14
N SER A 27 8.30 -7.43 -9.43
CA SER A 27 9.22 -7.01 -10.50
C SER A 27 9.55 -5.53 -10.40
N ILE A 28 10.76 -5.16 -10.81
CA ILE A 28 11.22 -3.76 -10.90
C ILE A 28 10.45 -3.01 -12.01
N ASP A 29 10.07 -3.69 -13.09
CA ASP A 29 9.27 -3.08 -14.17
C ASP A 29 7.90 -2.64 -13.69
N TYR A 30 7.34 -3.31 -12.67
CA TYR A 30 6.05 -2.95 -12.09
C TYR A 30 6.15 -1.64 -11.30
N ASN A 31 7.31 -1.35 -10.70
CA ASN A 31 7.57 -0.05 -10.08
C ASN A 31 7.51 1.06 -11.12
N ARG A 32 8.15 0.84 -12.28
CA ARG A 32 8.21 1.82 -13.37
C ARG A 32 6.83 2.12 -13.95
N ARG A 33 5.94 1.12 -13.98
CA ARG A 33 4.58 1.22 -14.48
C ARG A 33 3.54 1.59 -13.41
N ASN A 34 3.97 1.85 -12.17
CA ASN A 34 3.10 2.11 -11.01
C ASN A 34 2.04 1.01 -10.81
N ILE A 35 2.38 -0.25 -11.10
CA ILE A 35 1.46 -1.38 -10.91
C ILE A 35 1.48 -1.78 -9.44
N ILE A 36 0.34 -1.59 -8.80
CA ILE A 36 0.09 -2.01 -7.42
C ILE A 36 -0.24 -3.51 -7.44
N THR A 37 0.51 -4.30 -6.68
CA THR A 37 0.25 -5.72 -6.46
C THR A 37 0.22 -6.04 -4.98
N LYS A 38 -0.24 -7.24 -4.64
CA LYS A 38 -0.06 -7.78 -3.29
C LYS A 38 1.41 -7.68 -2.88
N SER A 39 1.64 -7.25 -1.66
CA SER A 39 2.95 -7.05 -1.01
C SER A 39 3.82 -5.95 -1.62
N ALA A 40 3.28 -5.08 -2.47
CA ALA A 40 3.97 -3.86 -2.87
C ALA A 40 4.00 -2.85 -1.72
N ILE A 41 5.11 -2.12 -1.60
CA ILE A 41 5.29 -0.99 -0.69
C ILE A 41 4.84 0.26 -1.43
N ILE A 42 3.89 0.98 -0.84
CA ILE A 42 3.30 2.20 -1.36
C ILE A 42 3.49 3.33 -0.37
N GLU A 43 3.67 4.55 -0.90
CA GLU A 43 3.73 5.78 -0.12
C GLU A 43 2.31 6.36 -0.03
N THR A 44 1.84 6.61 1.18
CA THR A 44 0.51 7.18 1.45
C THR A 44 0.62 8.44 2.30
N SER A 45 -0.45 9.23 2.40
CA SER A 45 -0.45 10.44 3.23
C SER A 45 -0.21 10.19 4.73
N LEU A 46 -0.38 8.97 5.23
CA LEU A 46 -0.06 8.59 6.61
C LEU A 46 1.38 8.08 6.77
N GLY A 47 2.03 7.69 5.68
CA GLY A 47 3.34 7.04 5.69
C GLY A 47 3.40 5.85 4.73
N ASP A 48 4.47 5.09 4.85
CA ASP A 48 4.72 3.90 4.04
C ASP A 48 3.81 2.76 4.47
N ALA A 49 3.21 2.07 3.49
CA ALA A 49 2.30 0.98 3.73
C ALA A 49 2.58 -0.21 2.80
N ILE A 50 2.36 -1.42 3.30
CA ILE A 50 2.43 -2.65 2.52
C ILE A 50 1.03 -3.08 2.08
N VAL A 51 0.84 -3.27 0.79
CA VAL A 51 -0.43 -3.72 0.22
C VAL A 51 -0.65 -5.19 0.57
N THR A 52 -1.81 -5.52 1.15
CA THR A 52 -2.16 -6.89 1.52
C THR A 52 -3.21 -7.50 0.58
N SER A 53 -4.02 -6.66 -0.08
CA SER A 53 -5.03 -7.10 -1.04
C SER A 53 -4.46 -7.40 -2.43
N ARG A 54 -5.18 -8.25 -3.19
CA ARG A 54 -4.93 -8.46 -4.62
C ARG A 54 -5.81 -7.48 -5.42
N THR A 55 -5.14 -6.56 -6.09
CA THR A 55 -5.71 -5.64 -7.08
C THR A 55 -6.50 -6.41 -8.14
N GLY A 56 -7.83 -6.26 -8.11
CA GLY A 56 -8.77 -6.89 -9.05
C GLY A 56 -9.86 -7.76 -8.41
N GLN A 57 -9.74 -8.11 -7.12
CA GLN A 57 -10.79 -8.87 -6.41
C GLN A 57 -11.71 -7.96 -5.58
N ASP A 58 -11.13 -7.10 -4.75
CA ASP A 58 -11.90 -6.34 -3.74
C ASP A 58 -12.44 -4.99 -4.24
N GLY A 59 -12.04 -4.53 -5.43
CA GLY A 59 -12.35 -3.19 -5.95
C GLY A 59 -11.71 -2.02 -5.18
N VAL A 60 -11.18 -2.28 -3.98
CA VAL A 60 -10.46 -1.35 -3.11
C VAL A 60 -9.07 -1.87 -2.80
N ILE A 61 -8.11 -0.96 -2.61
CA ILE A 61 -6.74 -1.31 -2.24
C ILE A 61 -6.66 -1.32 -0.72
N ASN A 62 -6.36 -2.47 -0.13
CA ASN A 62 -6.09 -2.59 1.30
C ASN A 62 -4.58 -2.72 1.54
N ALA A 63 -4.07 -1.91 2.45
CA ALA A 63 -2.68 -1.87 2.86
C ALA A 63 -2.56 -1.75 4.38
N VAL A 64 -1.41 -2.10 4.92
CA VAL A 64 -1.07 -2.01 6.34
C VAL A 64 0.08 -1.04 6.49
N LEU A 65 -0.02 -0.07 7.40
CA LEU A 65 1.06 0.88 7.65
C LEU A 65 2.30 0.11 8.13
N LEU A 66 3.42 0.32 7.44
CA LEU A 66 4.71 -0.14 7.91
C LEU A 66 5.17 0.90 8.93
N GLY A 67 4.99 0.58 10.21
CA GLY A 67 5.61 1.36 11.27
C GLY A 67 7.10 1.44 10.98
N GLU A 68 7.62 2.67 10.91
CA GLU A 68 9.03 2.95 10.63
C GLU A 68 9.87 2.09 11.58
N THR A 69 10.45 1.02 11.05
CA THR A 69 11.40 0.23 11.81
C THR A 69 12.69 1.02 11.73
N ALA A 70 12.97 1.74 12.83
CA ALA A 70 14.22 2.44 13.07
C ALA A 70 15.44 1.52 12.88
#